data_AF-A0AB39DP89-F1
#
_entry.id   AF-A0AB39DP89-F1
#
_cell.length_a   1.000
_cell.length_b   1.000
_cell.length_c   1.000
_cell.angle_alpha   90.00
_cell.angle_beta   90.00
_cell.angle_gamma   90.00
#
_symmetry.space_group_name_H-M   'P 1'
#
loop_
_entity.id
_entity.type
_entity.pdbx_description
1 polymer ?
#
loop_
_entity_poly.entity_id
_entity_poly.type
_entity_poly.pdbx_seq_one_letter_code
_entity_poly.pdbx_strand_id
1 'polypeptide(L)'
;MPPAGGWLCLMLLWGAWMPVFAHGAAGGEPADAARPADAVSEDSQSRWETQSVRELMQQDLRDALRSPAGGPDRRTETGPALGIRPVLEPRLVALYGVGRTLMAEVQVGRRAYLYVRGQAWPAGHAGDRGVYQLRGMNGACVQLERGQDRHSLCLRMLLGEARP
;
A
#
# COMPACT_ATOMS: atom_id res chain seq x y z
N MET A 1 -29.93 43.71 -11.54
CA MET A 1 -30.14 44.64 -10.40
C MET A 1 -30.56 43.81 -9.18
N PRO A 2 -30.12 44.21 -7.97
CA PRO A 2 -29.38 43.45 -6.92
C PRO A 2 -30.31 42.71 -5.90
N PRO A 3 -29.87 42.08 -4.76
CA PRO A 3 -28.61 42.18 -3.97
C PRO A 3 -27.94 40.83 -3.62
N ALA A 4 -26.63 40.75 -3.32
CA ALA A 4 -25.86 41.24 -2.15
C ALA A 4 -26.27 40.59 -0.81
N GLY A 5 -25.31 39.93 -0.13
CA GLY A 5 -25.42 39.37 1.22
C GLY A 5 -24.95 37.91 1.27
N GLY A 6 -24.05 37.47 2.15
CA GLY A 6 -23.41 38.13 3.28
C GLY A 6 -22.17 37.33 3.69
N TRP A 7 -21.18 38.08 4.11
CA TRP A 7 -20.00 37.64 4.82
C TRP A 7 -20.33 37.36 6.30
N LEU A 8 -19.57 36.43 6.89
CA LEU A 8 -19.34 36.23 8.33
C LEU A 8 -20.55 35.94 9.25
N CYS A 9 -20.63 34.72 9.77
CA CYS A 9 -20.73 34.49 11.22
C CYS A 9 -20.45 33.01 11.55
N LEU A 10 -19.19 32.65 11.78
CA LEU A 10 -18.82 31.41 12.47
C LEU A 10 -18.07 31.81 13.72
N MET A 11 -18.82 32.44 14.62
CA MET A 11 -18.41 32.76 15.97
C MET A 11 -19.01 31.73 16.90
N LEU A 12 -18.12 31.11 17.68
CA LEU A 12 -18.31 30.72 19.07
C LEU A 12 -19.29 29.57 19.34
N LEU A 13 -18.73 28.38 19.52
CA LEU A 13 -19.23 27.41 20.51
C LEU A 13 -18.05 26.54 21.00
N TRP A 14 -17.04 27.19 21.59
CA TRP A 14 -16.17 26.51 22.56
C TRP A 14 -16.94 26.42 23.88
N GLY A 15 -17.77 25.38 23.98
CA GLY A 15 -18.46 24.99 25.20
C GLY A 15 -17.53 24.17 26.08
N ALA A 16 -17.16 24.78 27.21
CA ALA A 16 -16.32 24.25 28.27
C ALA A 16 -16.72 22.83 28.72
N TRP A 17 -15.75 21.92 28.73
CA TRP A 17 -15.83 20.67 29.50
C TRP A 17 -14.77 20.74 30.60
N MET A 18 -15.17 21.15 31.79
CA MET A 18 -14.37 21.03 33.01
C MET A 18 -14.86 19.84 33.83
N PRO A 19 -14.05 18.80 34.06
CA PRO A 19 -14.28 17.89 35.16
C PRO A 19 -13.62 18.46 36.42
N VAL A 20 -14.46 18.85 37.38
CA VAL A 20 -14.09 18.97 38.79
C VAL A 20 -13.78 17.57 39.30
N PHE A 21 -12.51 17.28 39.60
CA PHE A 21 -12.13 16.13 40.41
C PHE A 21 -11.73 16.62 41.79
N ALA A 22 -12.65 16.43 42.73
CA ALA A 22 -12.48 16.67 44.14
C ALA A 22 -12.17 15.35 44.85
N HIS A 23 -11.10 15.40 45.64
CA HIS A 23 -10.80 14.61 46.84
C HIS A 23 -10.44 13.13 46.73
N GLY A 24 -9.16 12.90 47.04
CA GLY A 24 -8.69 11.64 47.58
C GLY A 24 -9.14 11.41 49.03
N ALA A 25 -9.23 10.15 49.39
CA ALA A 25 -9.17 9.67 50.77
C ALA A 25 -8.43 8.32 50.76
N ALA A 26 -7.55 8.21 51.75
CA ALA A 26 -6.63 7.10 52.00
C ALA A 26 -7.32 5.79 52.39
N GLY A 27 -6.60 4.69 52.26
CA GLY A 27 -6.83 3.49 53.06
C GLY A 27 -6.43 2.18 52.36
N GLY A 28 -5.53 1.41 52.96
CA GLY A 28 -5.44 -0.03 52.73
C GLY A 28 -4.05 -0.56 52.43
N GLU A 29 -3.49 -1.28 53.41
CA GLU A 29 -2.18 -1.94 53.51
C GLU A 29 -1.76 -2.90 52.39
N PRO A 30 -0.45 -3.24 52.31
CA PRO A 30 0.10 -4.24 51.42
C PRO A 30 -0.06 -5.64 52.03
N ALA A 31 -0.75 -6.54 51.34
CA ALA A 31 -0.77 -7.96 51.69
C ALA A 31 -0.82 -8.83 50.43
N ASP A 32 0.07 -9.82 50.45
CA ASP A 32 0.17 -10.98 49.57
C ASP A 32 0.68 -10.80 48.14
N ALA A 33 1.97 -11.14 48.02
CA ALA A 33 2.65 -11.54 46.81
C ALA A 33 1.98 -12.78 46.20
N ALA A 34 0.97 -12.57 45.36
CA ALA A 34 0.61 -13.51 44.32
C ALA A 34 1.65 -13.40 43.20
N ARG A 35 2.59 -14.35 43.17
CA ARG A 35 3.57 -14.51 42.08
C ARG A 35 2.79 -14.81 40.79
N PRO A 36 2.79 -13.95 39.75
CA PRO A 36 2.02 -14.23 38.55
C PRO A 36 2.70 -15.37 37.78
N ALA A 37 1.96 -16.45 37.55
CA ALA A 37 2.33 -17.53 36.64
C ALA A 37 2.42 -17.07 35.17
N ASP A 38 2.06 -15.82 34.87
CA ASP A 38 2.12 -15.20 33.54
C ASP A 38 3.53 -14.75 33.12
N ALA A 39 4.45 -14.54 34.08
CA ALA A 39 5.80 -14.02 33.76
C ALA A 39 6.66 -14.99 32.93
N VAL A 40 6.33 -16.29 32.91
CA VAL A 40 7.08 -17.30 32.11
C VAL A 40 6.59 -17.35 30.66
N SER A 41 5.33 -16.98 30.41
CA SER A 41 4.72 -17.03 29.08
C SER A 41 5.14 -15.84 28.21
N GLU A 42 5.22 -14.64 28.79
CA GLU A 42 5.63 -13.42 28.08
C GLU A 42 7.11 -13.45 27.67
N ASP A 43 8.01 -13.94 28.53
CA ASP A 43 9.44 -14.10 28.20
C ASP A 43 9.64 -15.15 27.10
N SER A 44 8.86 -16.23 27.12
CA SER A 44 8.89 -17.26 26.08
C SER A 44 8.45 -16.69 24.73
N GLN A 45 7.33 -15.95 24.69
CA GLN A 45 6.84 -15.31 23.47
C GLN A 45 7.82 -14.25 22.93
N SER A 46 8.35 -13.38 23.80
CA SER A 46 9.32 -12.35 23.39
C SER A 46 10.62 -12.95 22.84
N ARG A 47 11.06 -14.10 23.39
CA ARG A 47 12.20 -14.86 22.84
C ARG A 47 11.89 -15.44 21.47
N TRP A 48 10.71 -16.02 21.26
CA TRP A 48 10.30 -16.54 19.94
C TRP A 48 10.20 -15.42 18.90
N GLU A 49 9.62 -14.28 19.26
CA GLU A 49 9.55 -13.10 18.40
C GLU A 49 10.96 -12.60 18.03
N THR A 50 11.86 -12.49 19.01
CA THR A 50 13.25 -12.09 18.75
C THR A 50 14.02 -13.09 17.88
N GLN A 51 13.79 -14.40 18.07
CA GLN A 51 14.40 -15.45 17.26
C GLN A 51 13.91 -15.40 15.81
N SER A 52 12.59 -15.29 15.60
CA SER A 52 11.99 -15.21 14.26
C SER A 52 12.44 -13.98 13.48
N VAL A 53 12.50 -12.80 14.11
CA VAL A 53 12.99 -11.57 13.48
C VAL A 53 14.47 -11.71 13.11
N ARG A 54 15.28 -12.31 13.98
CA ARG A 54 16.70 -12.58 13.70
C ARG A 54 16.88 -13.50 12.50
N GLU A 55 16.13 -14.59 12.42
CA GLU A 55 16.20 -15.55 11.31
C GLU A 55 15.80 -14.91 9.98
N LEU A 56 14.72 -14.12 9.97
CA LEU A 56 14.28 -13.40 8.79
C LEU A 56 15.34 -12.41 8.30
N MET A 57 15.93 -11.60 9.19
CA MET A 57 17.01 -10.67 8.82
C MET A 57 18.24 -11.39 8.25
N GLN A 58 18.58 -12.57 8.78
CA GLN A 58 19.70 -13.37 8.27
C GLN A 58 19.41 -13.92 6.86
N GLN A 59 18.16 -14.31 6.60
CA GLN A 59 17.75 -14.75 5.27
C GLN A 59 17.83 -13.60 4.26
N ASP A 60 17.31 -12.44 4.62
CA ASP A 60 17.31 -11.24 3.77
C ASP A 60 18.74 -10.80 3.42
N LEU A 61 19.66 -10.85 4.39
CA LEU A 61 21.08 -10.59 4.17
C LEU A 61 21.72 -11.60 3.20
N ARG A 62 21.38 -12.89 3.32
CA ARG A 62 21.89 -13.93 2.40
C ARG A 62 21.38 -13.71 0.98
N ASP A 63 20.12 -13.31 0.82
CA ASP A 63 19.54 -13.03 -0.50
C ASP A 63 20.14 -11.76 -1.12
N ALA A 64 20.36 -10.71 -0.32
CA ALA A 64 21.06 -9.50 -0.76
C ALA A 64 22.51 -9.80 -1.21
N LEU A 65 23.23 -10.64 -0.47
CA LEU A 65 24.60 -11.06 -0.82
C LEU A 65 24.64 -12.01 -2.03
N ARG A 66 23.59 -12.82 -2.22
CA ARG A 66 23.45 -13.71 -3.38
C ARG A 66 23.12 -12.94 -4.66
N SER A 67 22.54 -11.75 -4.56
CA SER A 67 22.39 -10.85 -5.70
C SER A 67 23.76 -10.24 -6.01
N PRO A 68 24.51 -10.71 -7.04
CA PRO A 68 25.60 -9.90 -7.53
C PRO A 68 24.98 -8.59 -8.02
N ALA A 69 25.44 -7.47 -7.48
CA ALA A 69 25.27 -6.17 -8.10
C ALA A 69 25.91 -6.23 -9.51
N GLY A 70 25.14 -6.74 -10.46
CA GLY A 70 25.50 -6.84 -11.87
C GLY A 70 25.46 -5.45 -12.47
N GLY A 71 26.61 -4.79 -12.38
CA GLY A 71 26.93 -3.58 -13.12
C GLY A 71 26.98 -3.79 -14.64
N PRO A 72 27.43 -2.77 -15.38
CA PRO A 72 26.68 -2.13 -16.45
C PRO A 72 26.93 -2.72 -17.85
N ASP A 73 26.18 -2.16 -18.80
CA ASP A 73 26.42 -2.15 -20.26
C ASP A 73 25.41 -2.95 -21.11
N ARG A 74 24.46 -2.21 -21.68
CA ARG A 74 24.13 -2.40 -23.09
C ARG A 74 23.96 -1.04 -23.74
N ARG A 75 25.11 -0.46 -24.10
CA ARG A 75 25.48 -0.08 -25.47
C ARG A 75 24.36 0.61 -26.26
N THR A 76 24.54 1.92 -26.41
CA THR A 76 24.26 2.75 -27.58
C THR A 76 23.40 2.12 -28.67
N GLU A 77 22.20 2.64 -28.84
CA GLU A 77 21.60 2.76 -30.17
C GLU A 77 20.98 4.15 -30.29
N THR A 78 21.85 5.11 -30.63
CA THR A 78 21.43 6.40 -31.18
C THR A 78 20.95 6.14 -32.61
N GLY A 79 19.65 5.93 -32.76
CA GLY A 79 18.95 6.10 -34.03
C GLY A 79 17.87 7.16 -33.82
N PRO A 80 17.70 8.17 -34.71
CA PRO A 80 16.59 9.08 -34.64
C PRO A 80 15.34 8.36 -35.17
N ALA A 81 14.81 7.43 -34.38
CA ALA A 81 13.47 6.93 -34.59
C ALA A 81 12.53 7.93 -33.93
N LEU A 82 11.75 8.64 -34.74
CA LEU A 82 10.52 9.29 -34.30
C LEU A 82 9.66 8.22 -33.61
N GLY A 83 9.83 8.14 -32.30
CA GLY A 83 9.64 6.90 -31.54
C GLY A 83 8.19 6.68 -31.18
N ILE A 84 7.43 6.07 -32.09
CA ILE A 84 6.23 5.35 -31.71
C ILE A 84 6.70 4.13 -30.92
N ARG A 85 6.84 4.27 -29.59
CA ARG A 85 7.09 3.10 -28.75
C ARG A 85 5.90 2.16 -28.92
N PRO A 86 6.12 0.88 -29.26
CA PRO A 86 5.01 -0.05 -29.43
C PRO A 86 4.21 -0.10 -28.14
N VAL A 87 2.89 0.05 -28.28
CA VAL A 87 1.92 -0.11 -27.20
C VAL A 87 1.98 -1.57 -26.78
N LEU A 88 2.74 -1.84 -25.72
CA LEU A 88 2.82 -3.18 -25.14
C LEU A 88 1.54 -3.48 -24.38
N GLU A 89 0.98 -4.67 -24.61
CA GLU A 89 -0.26 -5.11 -23.99
C GLU A 89 -0.05 -5.34 -22.48
N PRO A 90 -0.87 -4.71 -21.61
CA PRO A 90 -0.75 -4.87 -20.18
C PRO A 90 -1.39 -6.20 -19.72
N ARG A 91 -0.78 -6.85 -18.73
CA ARG A 91 -1.27 -8.09 -18.12
C ARG A 91 -1.35 -7.95 -16.61
N LEU A 92 -2.51 -8.27 -16.02
CA LEU A 92 -2.66 -8.34 -14.57
C LEU A 92 -1.92 -9.57 -14.04
N VAL A 93 -1.03 -9.34 -13.08
CA VAL A 93 -0.23 -10.38 -12.43
C VAL A 93 -0.88 -10.76 -11.11
N ALA A 94 -1.23 -9.78 -10.29
CA ALA A 94 -1.78 -9.98 -8.96
C ALA A 94 -2.65 -8.81 -8.50
N LEU A 95 -3.54 -9.11 -7.54
CA LEU A 95 -4.28 -8.14 -6.73
C LEU A 95 -3.95 -8.38 -5.26
N TYR A 96 -3.70 -7.30 -4.53
CA TYR A 96 -3.32 -7.32 -3.12
C TYR A 96 -4.29 -6.49 -2.28
N GLY A 97 -4.54 -6.91 -1.05
CA GLY A 97 -5.40 -6.18 -0.12
C GLY A 97 -6.89 -6.24 -0.50
N VAL A 98 -7.70 -5.46 0.22
CA VAL A 98 -9.16 -5.43 0.08
C VAL A 98 -9.71 -4.03 0.32
N GLY A 99 -10.90 -3.74 -0.22
CA GLY A 99 -11.57 -2.47 0.03
C GLY A 99 -10.69 -1.27 -0.36
N ARG A 100 -10.42 -0.38 0.60
CA ARG A 100 -9.68 0.87 0.39
C ARG A 100 -8.17 0.67 0.19
N THR A 101 -7.61 -0.46 0.64
CA THR A 101 -6.17 -0.75 0.55
C THR A 101 -5.83 -1.65 -0.65
N LEU A 102 -6.76 -1.77 -1.61
CA LEU A 102 -6.58 -2.59 -2.79
C LEU A 102 -5.46 -2.06 -3.69
N MET A 103 -4.57 -2.96 -4.11
CA MET A 103 -3.46 -2.69 -5.03
C MET A 103 -3.42 -3.74 -6.13
N ALA A 104 -2.84 -3.39 -7.28
CA ALA A 104 -2.71 -4.28 -8.41
C ALA A 104 -1.31 -4.22 -9.00
N GLU A 105 -0.73 -5.38 -9.29
CA GLU A 105 0.51 -5.47 -10.05
C GLU A 105 0.19 -5.79 -11.51
N VAL A 106 0.62 -4.90 -12.40
CA VAL A 106 0.39 -5.00 -13.84
C VAL A 106 1.72 -5.04 -14.57
N GLN A 107 1.91 -6.08 -15.36
CA GLN A 107 3.06 -6.25 -16.22
C GLN A 107 2.81 -5.60 -17.59
N VAL A 108 3.74 -4.78 -18.05
CA VAL A 108 3.74 -4.22 -19.42
C VAL A 108 5.10 -4.51 -20.05
N GLY A 109 5.13 -5.49 -20.96
CA GLY A 109 6.38 -6.07 -21.46
C GLY A 109 7.22 -6.67 -20.34
N ARG A 110 8.39 -6.07 -20.06
CA ARG A 110 9.33 -6.53 -19.01
C ARG A 110 9.27 -5.72 -17.71
N ARG A 111 8.38 -4.72 -17.59
CA ARG A 111 8.24 -3.90 -16.38
C ARG A 111 6.95 -4.24 -15.65
N ALA A 112 7.06 -4.37 -14.33
CA ALA A 112 5.93 -4.44 -13.41
C ALA A 112 5.63 -3.03 -12.87
N TYR A 113 4.35 -2.69 -12.81
CA TYR A 113 3.86 -1.45 -12.22
C TYR A 113 2.88 -1.78 -11.10
N LEU A 114 3.05 -1.11 -9.95
CA LEU A 114 2.15 -1.22 -8.83
C LEU A 114 1.13 -0.07 -8.85
N TYR A 115 -0.15 -0.42 -9.04
CA TYR A 115 -1.26 0.51 -8.98
C TYR A 115 -1.95 0.44 -7.64
N VAL A 116 -2.30 1.60 -7.08
CA VAL A 116 -3.02 1.70 -5.80
C VAL A 116 -4.39 2.31 -6.06
N ARG A 117 -5.43 1.73 -5.46
CA ARG A 117 -6.80 2.24 -5.61
C ARG A 117 -6.88 3.73 -5.25
N GLY A 118 -7.51 4.50 -6.14
CA GLY A 118 -7.68 5.94 -5.98
C GLY A 118 -6.49 6.78 -6.47
N GLN A 119 -5.39 6.15 -6.89
CA GLN A 119 -4.27 6.85 -7.53
C GLN A 119 -4.31 6.61 -9.03
N ALA A 120 -4.35 7.69 -9.82
CA ALA A 120 -4.42 7.59 -11.27
C ALA A 120 -3.12 7.06 -11.90
N TRP A 121 -1.96 7.29 -11.26
CA TRP A 121 -0.66 6.84 -11.75
C TRP A 121 -0.13 5.70 -10.89
N PRO A 122 0.70 4.79 -11.44
CA PRO A 122 1.32 3.77 -10.62
C PRO A 122 2.31 4.41 -9.63
N ALA A 123 2.54 3.72 -8.53
CA ALA A 123 3.44 4.16 -7.47
C ALA A 123 4.83 4.50 -8.06
N GLY A 124 5.34 5.68 -7.72
CA GLY A 124 6.64 6.18 -8.20
C GLY A 124 6.67 6.72 -9.64
N HIS A 125 5.55 6.77 -10.36
CA HIS A 125 5.50 7.14 -11.78
C HIS A 125 4.49 8.26 -12.08
N ALA A 126 4.34 9.22 -11.15
CA ALA A 126 3.42 10.33 -11.32
C ALA A 126 3.79 11.18 -12.55
N GLY A 127 2.83 11.36 -13.46
CA GLY A 127 2.98 12.24 -14.64
C GLY A 127 3.72 11.64 -15.83
N ASP A 128 4.09 10.35 -15.80
CA ASP A 128 4.69 9.67 -16.96
C ASP A 128 3.63 9.39 -18.05
N ARG A 129 3.68 10.16 -19.15
CA ARG A 129 2.74 10.03 -20.28
C ARG A 129 2.86 8.68 -21.02
N GLY A 130 3.93 7.92 -20.83
CA GLY A 130 4.12 6.61 -21.43
C GLY A 130 3.40 5.47 -20.70
N VAL A 131 2.91 5.73 -19.48
CA VAL A 131 2.35 4.72 -18.58
C VAL A 131 0.82 4.77 -18.61
N TYR A 132 0.18 3.61 -18.42
CA TYR A 132 -1.26 3.54 -18.30
C TYR A 132 -1.74 4.22 -17.01
N GLN A 133 -2.83 4.97 -17.11
CA GLN A 133 -3.54 5.53 -15.97
C GLN A 133 -4.56 4.52 -15.44
N LEU A 134 -4.67 4.43 -14.12
CA LEU A 134 -5.74 3.70 -13.47
C LEU A 134 -7.05 4.49 -13.58
N ARG A 135 -8.07 3.86 -14.14
CA ARG A 135 -9.45 4.37 -14.18
C ARG A 135 -10.30 3.81 -13.04
N GLY A 136 -10.05 2.55 -12.70
CA GLY A 136 -10.77 1.87 -11.62
C GLY A 136 -10.17 0.50 -11.33
N MET A 137 -10.43 -0.01 -10.14
CA MET A 137 -10.10 -1.39 -9.79
C MET A 137 -11.08 -1.91 -8.74
N ASN A 138 -11.37 -3.20 -8.83
CA ASN A 138 -12.10 -3.96 -7.82
C ASN A 138 -11.33 -5.24 -7.47
N GLY A 139 -11.88 -6.08 -6.60
CA GLY A 139 -11.20 -7.30 -6.15
C GLY A 139 -10.95 -8.37 -7.23
N ALA A 140 -11.38 -8.16 -8.47
CA ALA A 140 -11.21 -9.11 -9.57
C ALA A 140 -10.59 -8.50 -10.83
N CYS A 141 -10.83 -7.23 -11.11
CA CYS A 141 -10.49 -6.57 -12.36
C CYS A 141 -9.89 -5.18 -12.15
N VAL A 142 -9.04 -4.79 -13.09
CA VAL A 142 -8.36 -3.49 -13.16
C VAL A 142 -8.62 -2.85 -14.51
N GLN A 143 -8.98 -1.56 -14.49
CA GLN A 143 -9.29 -0.76 -15.67
C GLN A 143 -8.17 0.26 -15.89
N LEU A 144 -7.53 0.18 -17.04
CA LEU A 144 -6.37 0.98 -17.42
C LEU A 144 -6.65 1.75 -18.71
N GLU A 145 -6.09 2.96 -18.82
CA GLU A 145 -6.22 3.79 -20.01
C GLU A 145 -4.92 4.51 -20.36
N ARG A 146 -4.58 4.57 -21.66
CA ARG A 146 -3.52 5.43 -22.19
C ARG A 146 -3.96 6.00 -23.54
N GLY A 147 -4.26 7.29 -23.59
CA GLY A 147 -4.78 7.91 -24.81
C GLY A 147 -6.12 7.30 -25.19
N GLN A 148 -6.19 6.64 -26.34
CA GLN A 148 -7.39 5.92 -26.80
C GLN A 148 -7.41 4.43 -26.36
N ASP A 149 -6.29 3.90 -25.86
CA ASP A 149 -6.18 2.51 -25.47
C ASP A 149 -6.81 2.29 -24.09
N ARG A 150 -7.81 1.41 -24.02
CA ARG A 150 -8.47 1.01 -22.78
C ARG A 150 -8.37 -0.49 -22.59
N HIS A 151 -7.93 -0.92 -21.41
CA HIS A 151 -7.81 -2.33 -21.06
C HIS A 151 -8.58 -2.62 -19.77
N SER A 152 -9.32 -3.73 -19.77
CA SER A 152 -9.91 -4.33 -18.58
C SER A 152 -9.23 -5.67 -18.34
N LEU A 153 -8.46 -5.77 -17.26
CA LEU A 153 -7.66 -6.95 -16.94
C LEU A 153 -8.26 -7.62 -15.72
N CYS A 154 -8.67 -8.87 -15.84
CA CYS A 154 -9.27 -9.63 -14.74
C CYS A 154 -8.45 -10.87 -14.39
N LEU A 155 -8.48 -11.25 -13.12
CA LEU A 155 -7.90 -12.53 -12.68
C LEU A 155 -8.71 -13.69 -13.27
N ARG A 156 -8.07 -14.51 -14.12
CA ARG A 156 -8.73 -15.68 -14.75
C ARG A 156 -9.30 -16.68 -13.73
N MET A 157 -8.72 -16.77 -12.54
CA MET A 157 -9.15 -17.75 -11.53
C MET A 157 -10.46 -17.38 -10.81
N LEU A 158 -10.91 -16.13 -10.88
CA LEU A 158 -12.19 -15.70 -10.30
C LEU A 158 -13.37 -15.76 -11.28
N LEU A 159 -13.08 -16.02 -12.57
CA LEU A 159 -14.07 -16.01 -13.65
C LEU A 159 -14.59 -17.41 -14.04
N GLY A 160 -14.20 -18.47 -13.31
CA GLY A 160 -14.85 -19.78 -13.43
C GLY A 160 -14.68 -20.47 -14.80
N GLU A 161 -13.70 -20.10 -15.61
CA GLU A 161 -13.34 -20.89 -16.80
C GLU A 161 -12.52 -22.11 -16.35
N ALA A 162 -13.25 -23.18 -16.02
CA ALA A 162 -12.72 -24.52 -16.02
C ALA A 162 -12.11 -24.81 -17.39
N ARG A 163 -10.82 -25.11 -17.40
CA ARG A 163 -10.09 -25.55 -18.58
C ARG A 163 -10.66 -26.90 -19.04
N PRO A 164 -10.96 -27.11 -20.33
CA PRO A 164 -11.39 -28.42 -20.84
C PRO A 164 -10.28 -29.47 -20.69
#